data_AF-A0A935IEU7-F1
#
_entry.id   AF-A0A935IEU7-F1
#
_cell.length_a   1.000
_cell.length_b   1.000
_cell.length_c   1.000
_cell.angle_alpha   90.00
_cell.angle_beta   90.00
_cell.angle_gamma   90.00
#
_symmetry.space_group_name_H-M   'P 1'
#
loop_
_entity.id
_entity.type
_entity.pdbx_description
1 polymer ?
#
loop_
_entity_poly.entity_id
_entity_poly.type
_entity_poly.pdbx_seq_one_letter_code
_entity_poly.pdbx_strand_id
1 'polypeptide(L)'
;MLIPGLVSKCETTFTVTDSSFFPSGNIKSRVWNFGKDASPATSTSIGPHAVNYYSFGEKYITLTIETELGCKVTQVLRIDVEPCCEDLPTLKLLIDSIVDLTCFQSNDGRVVFRGMDGTPYIDADSKEKFYQFSLDGINFAPLKNLSNLAAGTYRLYIQDAHGCTNSIEITINEPPPVVVTPSVDFSKIELGDEVVFSANAQPNNTYIYQWRNRDSIICQDCSFFKDRPYNSGYYIVTATDQNGCIGIDSISVEVIKNYTVHVPNVFSPNRDVINDFINVIDSKGLAGVDLLQIYDRWGGLIFSSKNINVNDIKSGWDGKSKNKPVNPGVYVYLIQARFIDGTIKTVSGDVTLLL
;
A
#
# COMPACT_ATOMS: atom_id res chain seq x y z
N MET A 1 -6.76 62.11 -25.16
CA MET A 1 -6.30 60.69 -25.04
C MET A 1 -7.52 59.80 -25.15
N LEU A 2 -7.40 58.65 -25.82
CA LEU A 2 -8.49 57.67 -25.90
C LEU A 2 -8.34 56.68 -24.74
N ILE A 3 -9.42 56.44 -24.01
CA ILE A 3 -9.45 55.47 -22.91
C ILE A 3 -10.50 54.40 -23.26
N PRO A 4 -10.11 53.13 -23.45
CA PRO A 4 -11.07 52.05 -23.55
C PRO A 4 -11.70 51.78 -22.17
N GLY A 5 -12.99 51.45 -22.13
CA GLY A 5 -13.57 50.78 -20.96
C GLY A 5 -12.91 49.41 -20.72
N LEU A 6 -13.08 48.83 -19.52
CA LEU A 6 -12.67 47.44 -19.27
C LEU A 6 -13.33 46.52 -20.31
N VAL A 7 -12.51 45.68 -20.94
CA VAL A 7 -12.94 44.67 -21.91
C VAL A 7 -12.90 43.32 -21.24
N SER A 8 -14.01 42.59 -21.28
CA SER A 8 -14.02 41.18 -20.90
C SER A 8 -13.87 40.27 -22.13
N LYS A 9 -13.37 39.05 -21.93
CA LYS A 9 -13.35 38.03 -22.99
C LYS A 9 -14.77 37.79 -23.50
N CYS A 10 -14.92 37.54 -24.80
CA CYS A 10 -16.21 37.35 -25.47
C CYS A 10 -17.07 38.62 -25.63
N GLU A 11 -16.56 39.81 -25.32
CA GLU A 11 -17.27 41.06 -25.62
C GLU A 11 -17.00 41.54 -27.05
N THR A 12 -18.07 41.70 -27.82
CA THR A 12 -18.03 42.37 -29.12
C THR A 12 -18.39 43.85 -29.02
N THR A 13 -18.88 44.30 -27.86
CA THR A 13 -19.32 45.68 -27.61
C THR A 13 -18.40 46.38 -26.63
N PHE A 14 -17.92 47.57 -27.02
CA PHE A 14 -16.93 48.34 -26.29
C PHE A 14 -17.42 49.77 -26.09
N THR A 15 -17.10 50.36 -24.94
CA THR A 15 -17.33 51.81 -24.73
C THR A 15 -16.04 52.57 -24.89
N VAL A 16 -16.03 53.56 -25.79
CA VAL A 16 -14.87 54.40 -26.07
C VAL A 16 -15.19 55.85 -25.75
N THR A 17 -14.30 56.49 -24.98
CA THR A 17 -14.49 57.89 -24.53
C THR A 17 -13.37 58.79 -25.03
N ASP A 18 -13.74 60.00 -25.46
CA ASP A 18 -12.79 61.08 -25.75
C ASP A 18 -12.45 61.84 -24.46
N SER A 19 -11.18 61.77 -24.03
CA SER A 19 -10.63 62.59 -22.94
C SER A 19 -9.63 63.63 -23.47
N SER A 20 -9.82 64.11 -24.69
CA SER A 20 -8.92 65.10 -25.29
C SER A 20 -9.20 66.50 -24.74
N PHE A 21 -8.12 67.22 -24.45
CA PHE A 21 -8.14 68.54 -23.87
C PHE A 21 -7.25 69.47 -24.69
N PHE A 22 -7.73 70.69 -24.95
CA PHE A 22 -6.97 71.72 -25.65
C PHE A 22 -6.88 72.98 -24.77
N PRO A 23 -5.73 73.27 -24.14
CA PRO A 23 -5.61 74.37 -23.18
C PRO A 23 -5.76 75.77 -23.79
N SER A 24 -5.44 75.91 -25.09
CA SER A 24 -5.31 77.21 -25.76
C SER A 24 -6.53 77.59 -26.61
N GLY A 25 -7.69 76.95 -26.40
CA GLY A 25 -8.93 77.26 -27.13
C GLY A 25 -9.96 76.13 -27.09
N ASN A 26 -10.93 76.16 -28.00
CA ASN A 26 -11.97 75.12 -28.11
C ASN A 26 -11.67 74.09 -29.22
N ILE A 27 -12.18 72.87 -29.02
CA ILE A 27 -12.23 71.84 -30.05
C ILE A 27 -13.41 72.14 -30.97
N LYS A 28 -13.12 72.36 -32.26
CA LYS A 28 -14.10 72.71 -33.30
C LYS A 28 -14.86 71.49 -33.80
N SER A 29 -14.18 70.37 -34.04
CA SER A 29 -14.84 69.15 -34.54
C SER A 29 -14.13 67.87 -34.10
N ARG A 30 -14.89 66.77 -34.12
CA ARG A 30 -14.45 65.40 -33.82
C ARG A 30 -14.92 64.50 -34.95
N VAL A 31 -14.04 63.61 -35.41
CA VAL A 31 -14.36 62.58 -36.39
C VAL A 31 -13.84 61.26 -35.86
N TRP A 32 -14.77 60.39 -35.50
CA TRP A 32 -14.51 59.01 -35.11
C TRP A 32 -14.63 58.10 -36.32
N ASN A 33 -13.69 57.19 -36.45
CA ASN A 33 -13.78 56.05 -37.35
C ASN A 33 -13.45 54.78 -36.56
N PHE A 34 -14.47 53.93 -36.42
CA PHE A 34 -14.41 52.67 -35.67
C PHE A 34 -14.13 51.47 -36.58
N GLY A 35 -14.20 51.65 -37.91
CA GLY A 35 -14.01 50.58 -38.89
C GLY A 35 -15.32 50.19 -39.61
N LYS A 36 -15.18 49.49 -40.74
CA LYS A 36 -16.32 49.11 -41.62
C LYS A 36 -17.22 48.04 -41.00
N ASP A 37 -16.65 47.19 -40.16
CA ASP A 37 -17.29 46.07 -39.46
C ASP A 37 -17.78 46.45 -38.06
N ALA A 38 -17.75 47.74 -37.73
CA ALA A 38 -18.24 48.30 -36.48
C ALA A 38 -19.63 48.93 -36.64
N SER A 39 -20.46 48.86 -35.60
CA SER A 39 -21.71 49.59 -35.47
C SER A 39 -21.69 50.48 -34.22
N PRO A 40 -21.74 51.81 -34.37
CA PRO A 40 -21.66 52.55 -35.63
C PRO A 40 -20.25 52.50 -36.24
N ALA A 41 -20.14 52.66 -37.57
CA ALA A 41 -18.84 52.66 -38.27
C ALA A 41 -18.06 53.98 -38.08
N THR A 42 -18.77 55.09 -37.93
CA THR A 42 -18.21 56.43 -37.70
C THR A 42 -19.13 57.23 -36.78
N SER A 43 -18.60 58.29 -36.18
CA SER A 43 -19.41 59.25 -35.42
C SER A 43 -18.72 60.61 -35.36
N THR A 44 -19.49 61.67 -35.08
CA THR A 44 -18.95 63.02 -34.86
C THR A 44 -19.31 63.59 -33.49
N SER A 45 -20.05 62.84 -32.67
CA SER A 45 -20.42 63.29 -31.32
C SER A 45 -19.27 63.10 -30.32
N ILE A 46 -19.37 63.78 -29.18
CA ILE A 46 -18.33 63.80 -28.13
C ILE A 46 -18.14 62.42 -27.45
N GLY A 47 -19.11 61.52 -27.58
CA GLY A 47 -19.13 60.23 -26.89
C GLY A 47 -19.68 60.34 -25.45
N PRO A 48 -19.59 59.25 -24.67
CA PRO A 48 -18.99 57.96 -25.02
C PRO A 48 -19.77 57.24 -26.13
N HIS A 49 -19.07 56.38 -26.89
CA HIS A 49 -19.67 55.58 -27.96
C HIS A 49 -19.65 54.11 -27.59
N ALA A 50 -20.80 53.46 -27.64
CA ALA A 50 -20.89 52.01 -27.63
C ALA A 50 -20.67 51.50 -29.06
N VAL A 51 -19.63 50.71 -29.27
CA VAL A 51 -19.18 50.22 -30.58
C VAL A 51 -19.26 48.70 -30.55
N ASN A 52 -20.08 48.11 -31.43
CA ASN A 52 -20.15 46.66 -31.60
C ASN A 52 -19.42 46.21 -32.87
N TYR A 53 -18.48 45.28 -32.75
CA TYR A 53 -17.77 44.67 -33.89
C TYR A 53 -18.41 43.35 -34.31
N TYR A 54 -18.54 43.13 -35.62
CA TYR A 54 -19.09 41.89 -36.18
C TYR A 54 -18.01 40.90 -36.66
N SER A 55 -16.74 41.17 -36.39
CA SER A 55 -15.65 40.23 -36.68
C SER A 55 -14.54 40.32 -35.64
N PHE A 56 -13.86 39.20 -35.41
CA PHE A 56 -12.79 39.06 -34.42
C PHE A 56 -11.44 39.61 -34.92
N GLY A 57 -10.49 39.69 -34.01
CA GLY A 57 -9.11 40.12 -34.24
C GLY A 57 -8.88 41.61 -34.02
N GLU A 58 -7.70 42.08 -34.43
CA GLU A 58 -7.26 43.45 -34.18
C GLU A 58 -8.14 44.48 -34.88
N LYS A 59 -8.62 45.45 -34.10
CA LYS A 59 -9.34 46.63 -34.60
C LYS A 59 -8.61 47.90 -34.22
N TYR A 60 -8.77 48.89 -35.09
CA TYR A 60 -8.14 50.19 -34.97
C TYR A 60 -9.22 51.26 -34.95
N ILE A 61 -9.40 51.90 -33.80
CA ILE A 61 -10.29 53.04 -33.62
C ILE A 61 -9.46 54.31 -33.79
N THR A 62 -9.93 55.24 -34.62
CA THR A 62 -9.27 56.53 -34.83
C THR A 62 -10.19 57.69 -34.44
N LEU A 63 -9.65 58.65 -33.70
CA LEU A 63 -10.29 59.93 -33.39
C LEU A 63 -9.45 61.05 -33.98
N THR A 64 -10.03 61.81 -34.89
CA THR A 64 -9.43 63.03 -35.44
C THR A 64 -10.14 64.25 -34.86
N ILE A 65 -9.38 65.13 -34.22
CA ILE A 65 -9.86 66.39 -33.64
C ILE A 65 -9.32 67.56 -34.46
N GLU A 66 -10.18 68.53 -34.78
CA GLU A 66 -9.81 69.83 -35.33
C GLU A 66 -10.09 70.91 -34.29
N THR A 67 -9.12 71.78 -34.04
CA THR A 67 -9.27 72.96 -33.16
C THR A 67 -9.71 74.19 -33.96
N GLU A 68 -10.19 75.24 -33.29
CA GLU A 68 -10.54 76.51 -33.95
C GLU A 68 -9.34 77.19 -34.63
N LEU A 69 -8.12 76.93 -34.14
CA LEU A 69 -6.87 77.41 -34.74
C LEU A 69 -6.40 76.56 -35.94
N GLY A 70 -7.21 75.60 -36.38
CA GLY A 70 -6.94 74.77 -37.55
C GLY A 70 -5.99 73.59 -37.31
N CYS A 71 -5.53 73.35 -36.08
CA CYS A 71 -4.72 72.18 -35.77
C CYS A 71 -5.56 70.90 -35.86
N LYS A 72 -5.06 69.90 -36.61
CA LYS A 72 -5.65 68.57 -36.72
C LYS A 72 -4.75 67.52 -36.07
N VAL A 73 -5.31 66.74 -35.16
CA VAL A 73 -4.59 65.65 -34.48
C VAL A 73 -5.42 64.38 -34.57
N THR A 74 -4.77 63.27 -34.93
CA THR A 74 -5.39 61.95 -34.98
C THR A 74 -4.76 61.04 -33.94
N GLN A 75 -5.60 60.45 -33.09
CA GLN A 75 -5.21 59.42 -32.13
C GLN A 75 -5.73 58.07 -32.61
N VAL A 76 -4.89 57.03 -32.48
CA VAL A 76 -5.26 55.64 -32.75
C VAL A 76 -5.33 54.88 -31.43
N LEU A 77 -6.39 54.08 -31.26
CA LEU A 77 -6.56 53.10 -30.21
C LEU A 77 -6.64 51.72 -30.86
N ARG A 78 -5.77 50.81 -30.45
CA ARG A 78 -5.81 49.40 -30.85
C ARG A 78 -6.60 48.61 -29.80
N ILE A 79 -7.56 47.83 -30.27
CA ILE A 79 -8.28 46.85 -29.45
C ILE A 79 -8.19 45.49 -30.14
N ASP A 80 -8.34 44.41 -29.37
CA ASP A 80 -8.42 43.06 -29.90
C ASP A 80 -9.77 42.45 -29.52
N VAL A 81 -10.53 41.99 -30.51
CA VAL A 81 -11.85 41.39 -30.31
C VAL A 81 -11.65 39.87 -30.33
N GLU A 82 -11.57 39.26 -29.15
CA GLU A 82 -11.31 37.82 -29.02
C GLU A 82 -12.58 36.98 -29.30
N PRO A 83 -12.47 35.84 -30.01
CA PRO A 83 -13.59 34.93 -30.26
C PRO A 83 -14.08 34.22 -28.99
N CYS A 84 -15.36 33.88 -28.95
CA CYS A 84 -15.93 33.04 -27.90
C CYS A 84 -15.61 31.56 -28.15
N CYS A 85 -15.57 30.75 -27.08
CA CYS A 85 -15.33 29.32 -27.21
C CYS A 85 -16.42 28.57 -28.00
N GLU A 86 -17.66 29.07 -28.00
CA GLU A 86 -18.76 28.51 -28.79
C GLU A 86 -18.59 28.76 -30.30
N ASP A 87 -17.84 29.80 -30.67
CA ASP A 87 -17.56 30.17 -32.06
C ASP A 87 -16.30 29.48 -32.62
N LEU A 88 -15.54 28.77 -31.78
CA LEU A 88 -14.31 28.07 -32.13
C LEU A 88 -14.55 26.55 -32.34
N PRO A 89 -13.65 25.85 -33.08
CA PRO A 89 -13.70 24.38 -33.13
C PRO A 89 -13.71 23.77 -31.74
N THR A 90 -14.63 22.83 -31.49
CA THR A 90 -14.83 22.26 -30.16
C THR A 90 -13.58 21.54 -29.67
N LEU A 91 -12.97 22.04 -28.60
CA LEU A 91 -11.84 21.40 -27.92
C LEU A 91 -12.26 20.03 -27.37
N LYS A 92 -11.50 18.98 -27.70
CA LYS A 92 -11.75 17.61 -27.23
C LYS A 92 -10.62 17.14 -26.33
N LEU A 93 -11.01 16.44 -25.27
CA LEU A 93 -10.13 15.69 -24.39
C LEU A 93 -10.38 14.20 -24.60
N LEU A 94 -9.35 13.46 -24.97
CA LEU A 94 -9.42 12.01 -25.17
C LEU A 94 -8.48 11.29 -24.21
N ILE A 95 -8.96 10.16 -23.68
CA ILE A 95 -8.16 9.24 -22.89
C ILE A 95 -7.62 8.15 -23.82
N ASP A 96 -6.31 8.02 -23.89
CA ASP A 96 -5.65 7.02 -24.72
C ASP A 96 -5.49 5.70 -23.95
N SER A 97 -5.15 5.76 -22.66
CA SER A 97 -5.11 4.58 -21.80
C SER A 97 -5.26 4.92 -20.33
N ILE A 98 -5.80 3.96 -19.58
CA ILE A 98 -5.88 3.96 -18.12
C ILE A 98 -5.19 2.69 -17.64
N VAL A 99 -4.30 2.83 -16.65
CA VAL A 99 -3.68 1.72 -15.92
C VAL A 99 -4.15 1.84 -14.48
N ASP A 100 -4.91 0.84 -14.06
CA ASP A 100 -5.39 0.68 -12.68
C ASP A 100 -4.25 0.30 -11.73
N LEU A 101 -4.52 0.30 -10.42
CA LEU A 101 -3.52 -0.03 -9.41
C LEU A 101 -3.04 -1.48 -9.55
N THR A 102 -1.75 -1.71 -9.29
CA THR A 102 -1.21 -3.08 -9.26
C THR A 102 -1.67 -3.86 -8.03
N CYS A 103 -1.78 -3.19 -6.88
CA CYS A 103 -2.17 -3.80 -5.60
C CYS A 103 -3.21 -2.94 -4.87
N PHE A 104 -3.95 -3.57 -3.96
CA PHE A 104 -4.85 -2.85 -3.06
C PHE A 104 -4.09 -1.75 -2.31
N GLN A 105 -4.62 -0.52 -2.32
CA GLN A 105 -4.00 0.67 -1.72
C GLN A 105 -2.59 1.04 -2.23
N SER A 106 -2.14 0.52 -3.39
CA SER A 106 -0.98 1.11 -4.07
C SER A 106 -1.32 2.50 -4.62
N ASN A 107 -0.31 3.23 -5.09
CA ASN A 107 -0.50 4.54 -5.72
C ASN A 107 0.25 4.57 -7.03
N ASP A 108 0.11 3.54 -7.86
CA ASP A 108 0.86 3.37 -9.11
C ASP A 108 -0.02 3.49 -10.36
N GLY A 109 -1.28 3.91 -10.20
CA GLY A 109 -2.21 4.16 -11.28
C GLY A 109 -1.73 5.26 -12.23
N ARG A 110 -2.07 5.13 -13.51
CA ARG A 110 -1.60 6.04 -14.57
C ARG A 110 -2.68 6.30 -15.62
N VAL A 111 -2.68 7.52 -16.17
CA VAL A 111 -3.55 7.89 -17.29
C VAL A 111 -2.74 8.59 -18.36
N VAL A 112 -2.88 8.14 -19.60
CA VAL A 112 -2.36 8.81 -20.79
C VAL A 112 -3.52 9.40 -21.55
N PHE A 113 -3.37 10.66 -21.95
CA PHE A 113 -4.44 11.45 -22.57
C PHE A 113 -3.86 12.43 -23.57
N ARG A 114 -4.72 12.96 -24.42
CA ARG A 114 -4.37 13.99 -25.41
C ARG A 114 -5.51 14.93 -25.71
N GLY A 115 -5.15 16.13 -26.16
CA GLY A 115 -6.08 17.10 -26.72
C GLY A 115 -6.22 16.94 -28.23
N MET A 116 -7.42 17.18 -28.74
CA MET A 116 -7.72 17.24 -30.17
C MET A 116 -8.63 18.44 -30.47
N ASP A 117 -8.56 18.93 -31.71
CA ASP A 117 -9.30 20.12 -32.17
C ASP A 117 -9.04 21.37 -31.28
N GLY A 118 -9.89 22.40 -31.34
CA GLY A 118 -9.62 23.66 -30.64
C GLY A 118 -8.37 24.40 -31.13
N THR A 119 -7.86 25.32 -30.31
CA THR A 119 -6.66 26.12 -30.63
C THR A 119 -5.48 25.76 -29.73
N PRO A 120 -4.56 24.86 -30.14
CA PRO A 120 -3.42 24.52 -29.31
C PRO A 120 -2.48 25.72 -29.10
N TYR A 121 -1.81 25.73 -27.96
CA TYR A 121 -0.62 26.55 -27.75
C TYR A 121 0.48 26.12 -28.74
N ILE A 122 1.32 27.06 -29.14
CA ILE A 122 2.47 26.81 -30.00
C ILE A 122 3.72 27.23 -29.24
N ASP A 123 4.62 26.29 -29.02
CA ASP A 123 5.89 26.58 -28.39
C ASP A 123 6.75 27.48 -29.31
N ALA A 124 7.32 28.54 -28.74
CA ALA A 124 7.98 29.58 -29.52
C ALA A 124 9.23 29.05 -30.25
N ASP A 125 9.94 28.09 -29.64
CA ASP A 125 11.22 27.60 -30.13
C ASP A 125 11.04 26.36 -31.03
N SER A 126 10.37 25.34 -30.52
CA SER A 126 10.18 24.05 -31.21
C SER A 126 9.07 24.07 -32.26
N LYS A 127 8.16 25.07 -32.19
CA LYS A 127 6.92 25.14 -32.97
C LYS A 127 5.97 23.95 -32.73
N GLU A 128 6.20 23.16 -31.68
CA GLU A 128 5.31 22.06 -31.30
C GLU A 128 3.98 22.60 -30.76
N LYS A 129 2.90 21.90 -31.11
CA LYS A 129 1.55 22.19 -30.64
C LYS A 129 1.27 21.43 -29.35
N PHE A 130 0.74 22.12 -28.35
CA PHE A 130 0.38 21.49 -27.08
C PHE A 130 -0.91 22.09 -26.49
N TYR A 131 -1.50 21.37 -25.55
CA TYR A 131 -2.60 21.82 -24.72
C TYR A 131 -2.15 21.81 -23.27
N GLN A 132 -2.85 22.55 -22.41
CA GLN A 132 -2.63 22.49 -20.98
C GLN A 132 -3.72 21.67 -20.31
N PHE A 133 -3.39 20.99 -19.22
CA PHE A 133 -4.28 20.10 -18.49
C PHE A 133 -4.24 20.41 -17.00
N SER A 134 -5.30 20.05 -16.29
CA SER A 134 -5.46 20.32 -14.86
C SER A 134 -6.32 19.25 -14.18
N LEU A 135 -6.08 19.02 -12.89
CA LEU A 135 -6.93 18.18 -12.03
C LEU A 135 -7.88 18.98 -11.12
N ASP A 136 -7.62 20.28 -10.93
CA ASP A 136 -8.43 21.16 -10.08
C ASP A 136 -9.27 22.17 -10.88
N GLY A 137 -9.05 22.25 -12.20
CA GLY A 137 -9.71 23.19 -13.10
C GLY A 137 -9.20 24.63 -12.97
N ILE A 138 -8.12 24.86 -12.21
CA ILE A 138 -7.56 26.18 -11.92
C ILE A 138 -6.10 26.25 -12.38
N ASN A 139 -5.28 25.27 -11.98
CA ASN A 139 -3.85 25.22 -12.26
C ASN A 139 -3.59 24.35 -13.49
N PHE A 140 -3.34 24.98 -14.63
CA PHE A 140 -3.11 24.33 -15.92
C PHE A 140 -1.62 24.21 -16.25
N ALA A 141 -1.20 23.02 -16.73
CA ALA A 141 0.18 22.73 -17.10
C ALA A 141 0.25 21.83 -18.36
N PRO A 142 1.34 21.88 -19.15
CA PRO A 142 1.49 21.06 -20.36
C PRO A 142 1.83 19.59 -20.03
N LEU A 143 0.89 18.89 -19.42
CA LEU A 143 1.04 17.49 -19.01
C LEU A 143 0.83 16.53 -20.19
N LYS A 144 1.57 15.42 -20.20
CA LYS A 144 1.40 14.31 -21.18
C LYS A 144 0.71 13.09 -20.59
N ASN A 145 0.79 12.93 -19.28
CA ASN A 145 0.19 11.84 -18.52
C ASN A 145 0.05 12.26 -17.06
N LEU A 146 -0.74 11.49 -16.32
CA LEU A 146 -0.77 11.49 -14.87
C LEU A 146 -0.26 10.15 -14.39
N SER A 147 0.54 10.17 -13.32
CA SER A 147 1.10 8.97 -12.71
C SER A 147 1.08 9.11 -11.19
N ASN A 148 1.31 8.00 -10.52
CA ASN A 148 1.24 7.86 -9.08
C ASN A 148 -0.14 8.19 -8.50
N LEU A 149 -1.19 7.79 -9.22
CA LEU A 149 -2.57 8.02 -8.78
C LEU A 149 -3.02 6.91 -7.83
N ALA A 150 -3.72 7.32 -6.78
CA ALA A 150 -4.48 6.42 -5.91
C ALA A 150 -5.78 5.99 -6.61
N ALA A 151 -6.41 4.94 -6.09
CA ALA A 151 -7.76 4.55 -6.53
C ALA A 151 -8.75 5.69 -6.30
N GLY A 152 -9.65 5.92 -7.25
CA GLY A 152 -10.65 6.97 -7.16
C GLY A 152 -11.01 7.58 -8.50
N THR A 153 -11.95 8.52 -8.42
CA THR A 153 -12.47 9.25 -9.58
C THR A 153 -11.83 10.64 -9.63
N TYR A 154 -11.21 10.97 -10.77
CA TYR A 154 -10.60 12.26 -11.03
C TYR A 154 -11.33 12.96 -12.17
N ARG A 155 -11.36 14.29 -12.11
CA ARG A 155 -11.86 15.10 -13.21
C ARG A 155 -10.67 15.77 -13.88
N LEU A 156 -10.37 15.33 -15.09
CA LEU A 156 -9.30 15.90 -15.90
C LEU A 156 -9.87 17.02 -16.76
N TYR A 157 -9.28 18.20 -16.65
CA TYR A 157 -9.58 19.36 -17.46
C TYR A 157 -8.51 19.56 -18.53
N ILE A 158 -8.91 20.08 -19.67
CA ILE A 158 -8.04 20.56 -20.74
C ILE A 158 -8.34 22.04 -20.99
N GLN A 159 -7.31 22.81 -21.34
CA GLN A 159 -7.42 24.20 -21.79
C GLN A 159 -6.57 24.44 -23.04
N ASP A 160 -7.13 25.21 -23.96
CA ASP A 160 -6.47 25.67 -25.19
C ASP A 160 -5.95 27.11 -25.08
N ALA A 161 -5.32 27.64 -26.13
CA ALA A 161 -4.68 28.96 -26.13
C ALA A 161 -5.66 30.15 -26.02
N HIS A 162 -6.93 29.96 -26.39
CA HIS A 162 -7.96 30.99 -26.21
C HIS A 162 -8.60 30.94 -24.82
N GLY A 163 -8.26 29.91 -24.03
CA GLY A 163 -8.77 29.70 -22.68
C GLY A 163 -10.02 28.81 -22.65
N CYS A 164 -10.38 28.18 -23.77
CA CYS A 164 -11.52 27.27 -23.83
C CYS A 164 -11.21 26.00 -23.07
N THR A 165 -12.17 25.54 -22.25
CA THR A 165 -11.99 24.39 -21.37
C THR A 165 -12.94 23.27 -21.70
N ASN A 166 -12.48 22.04 -21.56
CA ASN A 166 -13.33 20.84 -21.54
C ASN A 166 -12.88 19.92 -20.39
N SER A 167 -13.72 18.97 -19.97
CA SER A 167 -13.38 18.04 -18.90
C SER A 167 -13.93 16.65 -19.14
N ILE A 168 -13.20 15.64 -18.69
CA ILE A 168 -13.68 14.26 -18.65
C ILE A 168 -13.46 13.68 -17.25
N GLU A 169 -14.35 12.78 -16.85
CA GLU A 169 -14.22 12.00 -15.63
C GLU A 169 -13.45 10.71 -15.94
N ILE A 170 -12.45 10.41 -15.13
CA ILE A 170 -11.62 9.19 -15.21
C ILE A 170 -11.70 8.47 -13.87
N THR A 171 -11.82 7.14 -13.91
CA THR A 171 -11.83 6.31 -12.72
C THR A 171 -10.63 5.39 -12.75
N ILE A 172 -9.86 5.40 -11.66
CA ILE A 172 -8.79 4.46 -11.38
C ILE A 172 -9.32 3.43 -10.40
N ASN A 173 -9.35 2.17 -10.79
CA ASN A 173 -9.81 1.06 -9.95
C ASN A 173 -8.63 0.45 -9.18
N GLU A 174 -8.97 -0.25 -8.10
CA GLU A 174 -8.02 -1.08 -7.36
C GLU A 174 -8.45 -2.55 -7.32
N PRO A 175 -7.50 -3.49 -7.30
CA PRO A 175 -7.81 -4.89 -7.12
C PRO A 175 -8.25 -5.19 -5.67
N PRO A 176 -8.93 -6.31 -5.42
CA PRO A 176 -9.24 -6.74 -4.05
C PRO A 176 -7.97 -6.94 -3.23
N PRO A 177 -8.01 -6.76 -1.89
CA PRO A 177 -6.87 -7.08 -1.04
C PRO A 177 -6.54 -8.57 -1.09
N VAL A 178 -5.27 -8.90 -0.90
CA VAL A 178 -4.85 -10.28 -0.68
C VAL A 178 -5.30 -10.70 0.71
N VAL A 179 -6.19 -11.69 0.78
CA VAL A 179 -6.66 -12.29 2.02
C VAL A 179 -5.97 -13.62 2.20
N VAL A 180 -5.23 -13.75 3.32
CA VAL A 180 -4.64 -15.03 3.74
C VAL A 180 -5.56 -15.66 4.77
N THR A 181 -5.78 -16.96 4.66
CA THR A 181 -6.61 -17.73 5.60
C THR A 181 -5.80 -18.95 6.03
N PRO A 182 -5.29 -18.96 7.26
CA PRO A 182 -4.70 -20.14 7.85
C PRO A 182 -5.75 -21.25 8.03
N SER A 183 -5.31 -22.51 8.08
CA SER A 183 -6.23 -23.65 8.28
C SER A 183 -6.83 -23.69 9.69
N VAL A 184 -6.16 -23.08 10.66
CA VAL A 184 -6.61 -22.88 12.03
C VAL A 184 -6.10 -21.54 12.53
N ASP A 185 -6.91 -20.81 13.32
CA ASP A 185 -6.46 -19.56 13.93
C ASP A 185 -5.73 -19.80 15.27
N PHE A 186 -6.06 -20.90 15.94
CA PHE A 186 -5.57 -21.24 17.26
C PHE A 186 -5.31 -22.74 17.40
N SER A 187 -4.15 -23.09 17.96
CA SER A 187 -3.79 -24.46 18.30
C SER A 187 -3.29 -24.54 19.73
N LYS A 188 -3.89 -25.43 20.52
CA LYS A 188 -3.47 -25.75 21.88
C LYS A 188 -2.85 -27.14 21.90
N ILE A 189 -1.59 -27.22 22.31
CA ILE A 189 -0.80 -28.45 22.24
C ILE A 189 -0.05 -28.73 23.54
N GLU A 190 0.34 -29.98 23.77
CA GLU A 190 1.29 -30.32 24.82
C GLU A 190 2.73 -30.24 24.30
N LEU A 191 3.69 -30.03 25.21
CA LEU A 191 5.12 -30.02 24.85
C LEU A 191 5.52 -31.33 24.16
N GLY A 192 6.01 -31.23 22.92
CA GLY A 192 6.43 -32.37 22.10
C GLY A 192 5.44 -32.77 21.00
N ASP A 193 4.22 -32.22 21.04
CA ASP A 193 3.27 -32.39 19.94
C ASP A 193 3.76 -31.72 18.65
N GLU A 194 3.44 -32.36 17.52
CA GLU A 194 3.68 -31.83 16.17
C GLU A 194 2.42 -31.13 15.66
N VAL A 195 2.59 -29.93 15.12
CA VAL A 195 1.52 -29.14 14.50
C VAL A 195 1.77 -29.04 13.01
N VAL A 196 0.69 -29.17 12.23
CA VAL A 196 0.70 -28.90 10.79
C VAL A 196 0.19 -27.47 10.59
N PHE A 197 1.03 -26.62 10.02
CA PHE A 197 0.66 -25.26 9.65
C PHE A 197 0.38 -25.23 8.16
N SER A 198 -0.75 -24.67 7.76
CA SER A 198 -1.11 -24.46 6.37
C SER A 198 -1.96 -23.22 6.21
N ALA A 199 -1.93 -22.63 5.02
CA ALA A 199 -2.75 -21.47 4.67
C ALA A 199 -3.10 -21.48 3.18
N ASN A 200 -4.18 -20.79 2.85
CA ASN A 200 -4.54 -20.43 1.49
C ASN A 200 -4.63 -18.90 1.36
N ALA A 201 -4.48 -18.39 0.15
CA ALA A 201 -4.64 -16.97 -0.15
C ALA A 201 -5.57 -16.75 -1.35
N GLN A 202 -6.26 -15.62 -1.36
CA GLN A 202 -7.20 -15.17 -2.38
C GLN A 202 -6.97 -13.67 -2.68
N PRO A 203 -7.39 -13.14 -3.84
CA PRO A 203 -8.23 -13.75 -4.88
C PRO A 203 -7.49 -14.51 -5.99
N ASN A 204 -6.17 -14.42 -6.08
CA ASN A 204 -5.42 -15.04 -7.17
C ASN A 204 -5.24 -16.56 -6.97
N ASN A 205 -4.75 -17.26 -8.00
CA ASN A 205 -4.58 -18.72 -7.93
C ASN A 205 -3.18 -19.14 -7.45
N THR A 206 -2.19 -18.25 -7.55
CA THR A 206 -0.78 -18.58 -7.29
C THR A 206 -0.19 -17.57 -6.33
N TYR A 207 0.37 -18.08 -5.24
CA TYR A 207 1.04 -17.31 -4.20
C TYR A 207 2.29 -18.02 -3.73
N ILE A 208 3.32 -17.25 -3.39
CA ILE A 208 4.49 -17.72 -2.65
C ILE A 208 4.24 -17.42 -1.17
N TYR A 209 4.39 -18.43 -0.33
CA TYR A 209 4.14 -18.32 1.10
C TYR A 209 5.46 -18.29 1.89
N GLN A 210 5.53 -17.41 2.88
CA GLN A 210 6.63 -17.36 3.83
C GLN A 210 6.07 -17.41 5.24
N TRP A 211 6.60 -18.33 6.05
CA TRP A 211 6.22 -18.49 7.44
C TRP A 211 7.33 -18.03 8.36
N ARG A 212 6.97 -17.22 9.35
CA ARG A 212 7.86 -16.74 10.39
C ARG A 212 7.32 -17.06 11.77
N ASN A 213 8.23 -17.35 12.70
CA ASN A 213 7.95 -17.31 14.13
C ASN A 213 8.92 -16.30 14.73
N ARG A 214 8.38 -15.22 15.31
CA ARG A 214 9.15 -14.03 15.70
C ARG A 214 9.95 -13.51 14.50
N ASP A 215 11.27 -13.38 14.64
CA ASP A 215 12.15 -12.86 13.59
C ASP A 215 12.75 -13.97 12.69
N SER A 216 12.46 -15.24 12.97
CA SER A 216 13.02 -16.37 12.23
C SER A 216 12.09 -16.83 11.12
N ILE A 217 12.64 -16.96 9.91
CA ILE A 217 11.98 -17.65 8.80
C ILE A 217 12.01 -19.15 9.10
N ILE A 218 10.83 -19.73 9.22
CA ILE A 218 10.64 -21.16 9.49
C ILE A 218 10.54 -21.93 8.19
N CYS A 219 9.85 -21.35 7.21
CA CYS A 219 9.67 -21.97 5.92
C CYS A 219 9.48 -20.89 4.85
N GLN A 220 10.17 -21.07 3.73
CA GLN A 220 10.15 -20.16 2.58
C GLN A 220 9.63 -20.94 1.37
N ASP A 221 8.68 -20.35 0.66
CA ASP A 221 8.01 -20.94 -0.50
C ASP A 221 7.28 -22.26 -0.20
N CYS A 222 6.39 -22.23 0.78
CA CYS A 222 5.66 -23.41 1.23
C CYS A 222 4.26 -23.08 1.75
N SER A 223 3.23 -23.67 1.13
CA SER A 223 1.83 -23.51 1.58
C SER A 223 1.52 -24.28 2.87
N PHE A 224 2.35 -25.25 3.24
CA PHE A 224 2.28 -25.94 4.52
C PHE A 224 3.66 -26.40 5.00
N PHE A 225 3.80 -26.57 6.31
CA PHE A 225 4.95 -27.21 6.95
C PHE A 225 4.54 -27.82 8.30
N LYS A 226 5.46 -28.52 8.96
CA LYS A 226 5.26 -29.09 10.29
C LYS A 226 6.32 -28.58 11.25
N ASP A 227 5.92 -28.36 12.50
CA ASP A 227 6.84 -27.92 13.56
C ASP A 227 6.42 -28.50 14.92
N ARG A 228 7.34 -28.50 15.88
CA ARG A 228 7.13 -28.89 17.29
C ARG A 228 7.46 -27.71 18.20
N PRO A 229 6.56 -26.74 18.37
CA PRO A 229 6.83 -25.53 19.13
C PRO A 229 7.11 -25.83 20.61
N TYR A 230 8.21 -25.32 21.15
CA TYR A 230 8.54 -25.47 22.58
C TYR A 230 7.91 -24.39 23.46
N ASN A 231 7.51 -23.26 22.87
CA ASN A 231 6.96 -22.11 23.56
C ASN A 231 5.74 -21.60 22.81
N SER A 232 4.76 -21.08 23.56
CA SER A 232 3.61 -20.38 22.99
C SER A 232 4.06 -19.16 22.18
N GLY A 233 3.32 -18.83 21.13
CA GLY A 233 3.64 -17.72 20.25
C GLY A 233 2.75 -17.67 19.01
N TYR A 234 3.18 -16.87 18.04
CA TYR A 234 2.49 -16.70 16.78
C TYR A 234 3.36 -17.16 15.62
N TYR A 235 2.74 -17.86 14.68
CA TYR A 235 3.30 -18.18 13.38
C TYR A 235 2.64 -17.26 12.36
N ILE A 236 3.41 -16.31 11.84
CA ILE A 236 2.95 -15.32 10.88
C ILE A 236 3.16 -15.89 9.48
N VAL A 237 2.09 -15.96 8.70
CA VAL A 237 2.14 -16.29 7.28
C VAL A 237 2.06 -15.02 6.46
N THR A 238 2.92 -14.91 5.46
CA THR A 238 2.88 -13.88 4.43
C THR A 238 2.72 -14.56 3.08
N ALA A 239 1.69 -14.18 2.32
CA ALA A 239 1.46 -14.66 0.97
C ALA A 239 1.70 -13.51 -0.01
N THR A 240 2.49 -13.77 -1.06
CA THR A 240 2.81 -12.79 -2.10
C THR A 240 2.36 -13.33 -3.46
N ASP A 241 1.58 -12.55 -4.20
CA ASP A 241 1.15 -12.94 -5.55
C ASP A 241 2.19 -12.63 -6.64
N GLN A 242 1.86 -12.94 -7.89
CA GLN A 242 2.70 -12.69 -9.06
C GLN A 242 2.97 -11.19 -9.34
N ASN A 243 2.11 -10.30 -8.84
CA ASN A 243 2.23 -8.84 -9.01
C ASN A 243 3.01 -8.20 -7.84
N GLY A 244 3.40 -9.00 -6.84
CA GLY A 244 4.08 -8.53 -5.63
C GLY A 244 3.14 -8.02 -4.53
N CYS A 245 1.83 -8.24 -4.66
CA CYS A 245 0.86 -7.85 -3.63
C CYS A 245 0.92 -8.83 -2.47
N ILE A 246 0.90 -8.29 -1.25
CA ILE A 246 1.10 -9.05 -0.02
C ILE A 246 -0.18 -9.12 0.82
N GLY A 247 -0.43 -10.30 1.38
CA GLY A 247 -1.37 -10.51 2.48
C GLY A 247 -0.67 -11.16 3.66
N ILE A 248 -1.11 -10.87 4.88
CA ILE A 248 -0.50 -11.36 6.12
C ILE A 248 -1.60 -11.85 7.04
N ASP A 249 -1.37 -13.00 7.67
CA ASP A 249 -2.17 -13.48 8.79
C ASP A 249 -1.31 -14.27 9.78
N SER A 250 -1.89 -14.80 10.86
CA SER A 250 -1.15 -15.52 11.88
C SER A 250 -1.95 -16.66 12.53
N ILE A 251 -1.24 -17.71 12.92
CA ILE A 251 -1.74 -18.79 13.76
C ILE A 251 -1.20 -18.59 15.19
N SER A 252 -2.08 -18.56 16.18
CA SER A 252 -1.70 -18.54 17.59
C SER A 252 -1.52 -19.96 18.14
N VAL A 253 -0.38 -20.23 18.77
CA VAL A 253 -0.08 -21.53 19.38
C VAL A 253 0.10 -21.36 20.89
N GLU A 254 -0.66 -22.13 21.66
CA GLU A 254 -0.51 -22.29 23.10
C GLU A 254 0.13 -23.65 23.41
N VAL A 255 1.33 -23.62 24.01
CA VAL A 255 2.05 -24.83 24.44
C VAL A 255 1.86 -25.05 25.94
N ILE A 256 1.14 -26.11 26.30
CA ILE A 256 0.99 -26.59 27.67
C ILE A 256 2.23 -27.39 28.05
N LYS A 257 2.99 -26.89 29.03
CA LYS A 257 4.19 -27.55 29.53
C LYS A 257 3.84 -28.48 30.70
N ASN A 258 3.41 -29.70 30.37
CA ASN A 258 3.20 -30.75 31.36
C ASN A 258 4.45 -31.63 31.46
N TYR A 259 5.18 -31.49 32.57
CA TYR A 259 6.44 -32.20 32.79
C TYR A 259 6.22 -33.55 33.46
N THR A 260 5.47 -34.45 32.82
CA THR A 260 5.23 -35.80 33.34
C THR A 260 6.43 -36.71 33.06
N VAL A 261 6.78 -37.52 34.06
CA VAL A 261 7.79 -38.58 33.94
C VAL A 261 7.13 -39.86 34.43
N HIS A 262 7.04 -40.87 33.56
CA HIS A 262 6.45 -42.15 33.91
C HIS A 262 7.54 -43.13 34.29
N VAL A 263 7.50 -43.59 35.54
CA VAL A 263 8.42 -44.57 36.10
C VAL A 263 7.59 -45.77 36.57
N PRO A 264 7.93 -47.01 36.18
CA PRO A 264 7.30 -48.21 36.73
C PRO A 264 7.41 -48.24 38.26
N ASN A 265 6.34 -48.65 38.92
CA ASN A 265 6.30 -48.83 40.37
C ASN A 265 6.73 -50.25 40.81
N VAL A 266 6.89 -51.17 39.87
CA VAL A 266 7.33 -52.55 40.11
C VAL A 266 8.12 -53.07 38.91
N PHE A 267 9.14 -53.88 39.17
CA PHE A 267 9.90 -54.57 38.12
C PHE A 267 10.46 -55.91 38.63
N SER A 268 10.73 -56.83 37.71
CA SER A 268 11.12 -58.22 37.98
C SER A 268 12.26 -58.64 37.06
N PRO A 269 13.54 -58.49 37.46
CA PRO A 269 14.72 -58.81 36.65
C PRO A 269 14.96 -60.33 36.52
N ASN A 270 14.05 -61.04 35.84
CA ASN A 270 14.05 -62.48 35.64
C ASN A 270 14.60 -62.90 34.24
N ARG A 271 14.98 -61.94 33.41
CA ARG A 271 15.49 -62.09 32.03
C ARG A 271 14.46 -62.55 31.00
N ASP A 272 13.18 -62.32 31.24
CA ASP A 272 12.13 -62.56 30.25
C ASP A 272 11.92 -61.39 29.27
N VAL A 273 12.72 -60.32 29.40
CA VAL A 273 12.69 -59.07 28.61
C VAL A 273 11.52 -58.15 28.99
N ILE A 274 10.66 -58.55 29.93
CA ILE A 274 9.50 -57.80 30.40
C ILE A 274 9.79 -57.25 31.80
N ASN A 275 9.84 -55.93 31.94
CA ASN A 275 10.10 -55.25 33.23
C ASN A 275 11.38 -55.73 33.92
N ASP A 276 12.42 -56.06 33.15
CA ASP A 276 13.73 -56.45 33.69
C ASP A 276 14.52 -55.25 34.26
N PHE A 277 14.13 -54.04 33.87
CA PHE A 277 14.80 -52.80 34.25
C PHE A 277 13.78 -51.78 34.76
N ILE A 278 14.21 -50.93 35.68
CA ILE A 278 13.58 -49.60 35.83
C ILE A 278 13.93 -48.78 34.59
N ASN A 279 12.98 -48.61 33.69
CA ASN A 279 13.12 -47.70 32.55
C ASN A 279 12.24 -46.46 32.77
N VAL A 280 12.70 -45.32 32.26
CA VAL A 280 11.86 -44.12 32.22
C VAL A 280 11.16 -44.11 30.87
N ILE A 281 9.84 -44.25 30.91
CA ILE A 281 9.00 -44.28 29.71
C ILE A 281 8.71 -42.84 29.31
N ASP A 282 8.89 -42.58 28.02
CA ASP A 282 8.78 -41.28 27.39
C ASP A 282 7.36 -40.70 27.50
N SER A 283 7.29 -39.47 27.98
CA SER A 283 6.21 -38.54 27.66
C SER A 283 6.70 -37.71 26.47
N LYS A 284 5.86 -37.35 25.50
CA LYS A 284 6.29 -36.70 24.23
C LYS A 284 7.29 -35.53 24.37
N GLY A 285 7.32 -34.85 25.53
CA GLY A 285 8.26 -33.77 25.83
C GLY A 285 9.58 -34.18 26.50
N LEU A 286 9.80 -35.44 26.86
CA LEU A 286 10.97 -35.93 27.58
C LEU A 286 12.13 -36.19 26.60
N ALA A 287 13.22 -35.44 26.73
CA ALA A 287 14.39 -35.58 25.86
C ALA A 287 15.37 -36.66 26.36
N GLY A 288 15.43 -36.91 27.67
CA GLY A 288 16.34 -37.87 28.26
C GLY A 288 16.37 -37.84 29.78
N VAL A 289 17.14 -38.75 30.36
CA VAL A 289 17.38 -38.79 31.80
C VAL A 289 18.87 -38.54 32.07
N ASP A 290 19.18 -37.39 32.65
CA ASP A 290 20.56 -36.96 32.91
C ASP A 290 21.19 -37.76 34.05
N LEU A 291 20.36 -38.16 35.03
CA LEU A 291 20.78 -38.93 36.19
C LEU A 291 19.63 -39.82 36.66
N LEU A 292 19.93 -41.11 36.87
CA LEU A 292 19.10 -42.03 37.63
C LEU A 292 19.93 -42.56 38.80
N GLN A 293 19.40 -42.41 40.01
CA GLN A 293 19.96 -42.98 41.22
C GLN A 293 18.91 -43.84 41.92
N ILE A 294 19.35 -44.98 42.44
CA ILE A 294 18.53 -45.87 43.26
C ILE A 294 19.15 -45.96 44.63
N TYR A 295 18.31 -45.84 45.65
CA TYR A 295 18.68 -45.92 47.05
C TYR A 295 17.91 -47.06 47.73
N ASP A 296 18.53 -47.68 48.73
CA ASP A 296 17.81 -48.56 49.66
C ASP A 296 16.94 -47.73 50.62
N ARG A 297 16.14 -48.43 51.45
CA ARG A 297 15.24 -47.80 52.44
C ARG A 297 15.96 -46.98 53.52
N TRP A 298 17.28 -47.11 53.63
CA TRP A 298 18.12 -46.44 54.62
C TRP A 298 18.93 -45.28 54.00
N GLY A 299 18.74 -45.00 52.71
CA GLY A 299 19.43 -43.93 51.98
C GLY A 299 20.80 -44.33 51.41
N GLY A 300 21.15 -45.61 51.44
CA GLY A 300 22.37 -46.13 50.81
C GLY A 300 22.24 -46.16 49.29
N LEU A 301 23.21 -45.61 48.56
CA LEU A 301 23.22 -45.61 47.09
C LEU A 301 23.49 -47.02 46.54
N ILE A 302 22.53 -47.54 45.79
CA ILE A 302 22.53 -48.89 45.20
C ILE A 302 23.00 -48.88 43.75
N PHE A 303 22.50 -47.92 42.98
CA PHE A 303 22.78 -47.76 41.56
C PHE A 303 22.84 -46.28 41.19
N SER A 304 23.71 -45.94 40.25
CA SER A 304 23.79 -44.60 39.67
C SER A 304 24.18 -44.73 38.21
N SER A 305 23.43 -44.06 37.33
CA SER A 305 23.77 -43.96 35.92
C SER A 305 23.40 -42.58 35.39
N LYS A 306 24.15 -42.13 34.38
CA LYS A 306 23.99 -40.82 33.76
C LYS A 306 23.65 -40.99 32.29
N ASN A 307 22.97 -39.99 31.72
CA ASN A 307 22.61 -39.95 30.29
C ASN A 307 21.90 -41.22 29.83
N ILE A 308 20.85 -41.61 30.55
CA ILE A 308 20.03 -42.75 30.19
C ILE A 308 19.13 -42.37 29.02
N ASN A 309 19.15 -43.19 27.98
CA ASN A 309 18.22 -43.11 26.87
C ASN A 309 16.83 -43.51 27.35
N VAL A 310 15.85 -42.64 27.09
CA VAL A 310 14.43 -42.92 27.29
C VAL A 310 13.94 -43.91 26.23
N ASN A 311 12.88 -44.66 26.52
CA ASN A 311 12.32 -45.73 25.68
C ASN A 311 13.25 -46.92 25.35
N ASP A 312 14.41 -47.03 25.99
CA ASP A 312 15.25 -48.21 25.89
C ASP A 312 14.88 -49.21 27.01
N ILE A 313 14.27 -50.33 26.64
CA ILE A 313 13.84 -51.37 27.58
C ILE A 313 15.00 -52.07 28.31
N LYS A 314 16.25 -51.84 27.87
CA LYS A 314 17.47 -52.35 28.50
C LYS A 314 18.25 -51.29 29.25
N SER A 315 17.74 -50.05 29.30
CA SER A 315 18.39 -48.95 30.00
C SER A 315 17.81 -48.80 31.41
N GLY A 316 18.69 -48.42 32.35
CA GLY A 316 18.33 -48.19 33.74
C GLY A 316 18.82 -49.27 34.70
N TRP A 317 18.04 -49.53 35.75
CA TRP A 317 18.49 -50.40 36.86
C TRP A 317 17.90 -51.80 36.77
N ASP A 318 18.78 -52.82 36.78
CA ASP A 318 18.45 -54.24 36.61
C ASP A 318 18.34 -55.02 37.93
N GLY A 319 18.16 -54.33 39.06
CA GLY A 319 18.11 -54.96 40.38
C GLY A 319 19.48 -55.41 40.91
N LYS A 320 20.60 -54.94 40.34
CA LYS A 320 21.94 -55.24 40.86
C LYS A 320 22.62 -54.04 41.50
N SER A 321 23.44 -54.31 42.51
CA SER A 321 24.45 -53.38 43.03
C SER A 321 25.82 -54.02 42.91
N LYS A 322 26.79 -53.32 42.30
CA LYS A 322 28.15 -53.85 42.08
C LYS A 322 28.13 -55.27 41.46
N ASN A 323 27.27 -55.48 40.45
CA ASN A 323 27.03 -56.75 39.74
C ASN A 323 26.44 -57.91 40.58
N LYS A 324 26.00 -57.66 41.81
CA LYS A 324 25.29 -58.65 42.63
C LYS A 324 23.81 -58.29 42.74
N PRO A 325 22.89 -59.27 42.61
CA PRO A 325 21.47 -59.04 42.89
C PRO A 325 21.28 -58.46 44.28
N VAL A 326 20.39 -57.47 44.41
CA VAL A 326 19.95 -56.99 45.73
C VAL A 326 18.70 -57.75 46.18
N ASN A 327 18.34 -57.63 47.45
CA ASN A 327 17.19 -58.33 48.00
C ASN A 327 15.88 -57.78 47.43
N PRO A 328 14.83 -58.60 47.26
CA PRO A 328 13.48 -58.12 47.02
C PRO A 328 13.07 -57.07 48.05
N GLY A 329 12.37 -56.04 47.63
CA GLY A 329 11.94 -54.98 48.52
C GLY A 329 11.65 -53.67 47.81
N VAL A 330 11.38 -52.64 48.62
CA VAL A 330 11.11 -51.30 48.14
C VAL A 330 12.40 -50.50 48.10
N TYR A 331 12.67 -49.89 46.96
CA TYR A 331 13.80 -48.99 46.70
C TYR A 331 13.28 -47.62 46.34
N VAL A 332 14.08 -46.58 46.59
CA VAL A 332 13.73 -45.19 46.26
C VAL A 332 14.53 -44.77 45.05
N TYR A 333 13.88 -44.23 44.03
CA TYR A 333 14.56 -43.66 42.88
C TYR A 333 14.60 -42.12 42.96
N LEU A 334 15.67 -41.56 42.39
CA LEU A 334 15.82 -40.15 42.10
C LEU A 334 16.21 -40.00 40.62
N ILE A 335 15.41 -39.28 39.86
CA ILE A 335 15.59 -39.07 38.42
C ILE A 335 15.72 -37.58 38.16
N GLN A 336 16.77 -37.18 37.44
CA GLN A 336 16.86 -35.87 36.79
C GLN A 336 16.47 -36.03 35.32
N ALA A 337 15.22 -35.68 35.01
CA ALA A 337 14.62 -35.78 33.69
C ALA A 337 14.80 -34.45 32.94
N ARG A 338 15.38 -34.49 31.73
CA ARG A 338 15.56 -33.34 30.85
C ARG A 338 14.50 -33.38 29.74
N PHE A 339 13.78 -32.28 29.58
CA PHE A 339 12.75 -32.10 28.56
C PHE A 339 13.31 -31.41 27.32
N ILE A 340 12.59 -31.51 26.20
CA ILE A 340 12.99 -30.98 24.88
C ILE A 340 13.15 -29.46 24.86
N ASP A 341 12.54 -28.73 25.81
CA ASP A 341 12.72 -27.29 25.98
C ASP A 341 13.93 -26.91 26.86
N GLY A 342 14.74 -27.90 27.26
CA GLY A 342 15.90 -27.75 28.13
C GLY A 342 15.58 -27.75 29.62
N THR A 343 14.31 -27.79 30.02
CA THR A 343 13.93 -27.84 31.44
C THR A 343 14.34 -29.16 32.06
N ILE A 344 14.94 -29.11 33.25
CA ILE A 344 15.25 -30.31 34.04
C ILE A 344 14.29 -30.39 35.23
N LYS A 345 13.63 -31.54 35.40
CA LYS A 345 12.81 -31.86 36.57
C LYS A 345 13.45 -32.98 37.36
N THR A 346 13.49 -32.80 38.68
CA THR A 346 13.85 -33.87 39.59
C THR A 346 12.57 -34.57 40.05
N VAL A 347 12.49 -35.88 39.82
CA VAL A 347 11.36 -36.71 40.22
C VAL A 347 11.88 -37.81 41.13
N SER A 348 11.15 -38.09 42.19
CA SER A 348 11.47 -39.15 43.14
C SER A 348 10.22 -39.96 43.46
N GLY A 349 10.41 -41.23 43.75
CA GLY A 349 9.34 -42.12 44.17
C GLY A 349 9.94 -43.45 44.60
N ASP A 350 9.07 -44.42 44.82
CA ASP A 350 9.45 -45.77 45.16
C ASP A 350 9.21 -46.76 44.02
N VAL A 351 9.99 -47.84 44.04
CA VAL A 351 9.82 -48.99 43.18
C VAL A 351 9.95 -50.27 44.00
N THR A 352 9.13 -51.25 43.68
CA THR A 352 9.22 -52.59 44.26
C THR A 352 10.01 -53.50 43.33
N LEU A 353 11.10 -54.07 43.84
CA LEU A 353 11.84 -55.17 43.20
C LEU A 353 11.22 -56.51 43.63
N LEU A 354 10.77 -57.29 42.66
CA LEU A 354 10.35 -58.68 42.83
C LEU A 354 11.40 -59.62 42.23
N LEU A 355 11.47 -60.86 42.72
CA LEU A 355 12.31 -61.93 42.14
C LEU A 355 11.45 -62.99 41.45
#